data_AF-A0A8T6DGX1-F1
#
_entry.id   AF-A0A8T6DGX1-F1
#
_cell.length_a   1.000
_cell.length_b   1.000
_cell.length_c   1.000
_cell.angle_alpha   90.00
_cell.angle_beta   90.00
_cell.angle_gamma   90.00
#
_symmetry.space_group_name_H-M   'P 1'
#
loop_
_entity.id
_entity.type
_entity.pdbx_description
1 polymer ?
#
loop_
_entity_poly.entity_id
_entity_poly.type
_entity_poly.pdbx_seq_one_letter_code
_entity_poly.pdbx_strand_id
1 'polypeptide(L)'
;MWSANAITPIRRGNNMPDEFNFCNRCAAPLSERLIEGRMRPQCNDCGNIVFLDPKVAAVAIVVDGDGLVMVKRGVEPEYGKWAFPSGYVDRGEIVEAAAVREVKEETGLDVVLDRLIGVY
;
A
#
# COMPACT_ATOMS: atom_id res chain seq x y z
N MET A 1 -37.69 -4.06 25.36
CA MET A 1 -37.46 -2.76 24.69
C MET A 1 -35.97 -2.49 24.73
N TRP A 2 -35.23 -2.93 23.71
CA TRP A 2 -33.81 -2.64 23.58
C TRP A 2 -33.68 -1.43 22.66
N SER A 3 -33.22 -0.33 23.24
CA SER A 3 -32.94 0.92 22.57
C SER A 3 -31.77 0.73 21.61
N ALA A 4 -32.03 0.83 20.31
CA ALA A 4 -30.99 1.01 19.31
C ALA A 4 -30.43 2.43 19.48
N ASN A 5 -29.28 2.55 20.15
CA ASN A 5 -28.49 3.78 20.08
C ASN A 5 -27.96 3.90 18.65
N ALA A 6 -28.60 4.77 17.88
CA ALA A 6 -28.11 5.18 16.58
C ALA A 6 -26.69 5.72 16.75
N ILE A 7 -25.71 4.98 16.21
CA ILE A 7 -24.34 5.47 16.03
C ILE A 7 -24.47 6.67 15.10
N THR A 8 -24.40 7.87 15.68
CA THR A 8 -24.45 9.11 14.91
C THR A 8 -23.21 9.11 14.01
N PRO A 9 -23.34 9.27 12.68
CA PRO A 9 -22.17 9.38 11.83
C PRO A 9 -21.40 10.61 12.30
N ILE A 10 -20.19 10.41 12.80
CA ILE A 10 -19.29 11.51 13.14
C ILE A 10 -19.12 12.33 11.85
N ARG A 11 -19.40 13.64 11.92
CA ARG A 11 -19.27 14.55 10.78
C ARG A 11 -17.89 14.38 10.15
N ARG A 12 -17.86 13.89 8.92
CA ARG A 12 -16.66 13.69 8.11
C ARG A 12 -16.00 15.05 7.87
N GLY A 13 -14.77 15.24 8.36
CA GLY A 13 -13.92 16.31 7.87
C GLY A 13 -13.49 15.98 6.43
N ASN A 14 -13.35 17.01 5.60
CA ASN A 14 -13.03 16.89 4.16
C ASN A 14 -11.66 16.23 3.85
N ASN A 15 -10.91 15.75 4.84
CA ASN A 15 -9.54 15.26 4.71
C ASN A 15 -9.32 13.80 5.15
N MET A 16 -10.35 13.08 5.59
CA MET A 16 -10.24 11.65 5.86
C MET A 16 -10.55 10.87 4.56
N PRO A 17 -9.62 10.07 3.99
CA PRO A 17 -9.99 9.15 2.93
C PRO A 17 -11.07 8.21 3.47
N ASP A 18 -12.08 7.89 2.64
CA ASP A 18 -13.32 7.18 3.02
C ASP A 18 -13.11 5.74 3.54
N GLU A 19 -11.86 5.34 3.79
CA GLU A 19 -11.40 3.95 3.89
C GLU A 19 -11.25 3.44 5.34
N PHE A 20 -11.11 4.31 6.36
CA PHE A 20 -10.82 3.86 7.74
C PHE A 20 -11.84 4.36 8.76
N ASN A 21 -12.89 3.57 8.97
CA ASN A 21 -13.96 3.90 9.92
C ASN A 21 -13.71 3.39 11.35
N PHE A 22 -12.90 2.34 11.50
CA PHE A 22 -12.75 1.61 12.76
C PHE A 22 -11.28 1.33 13.10
N CYS A 23 -10.98 1.29 14.39
CA CYS A 23 -9.65 1.01 14.91
C CYS A 23 -9.23 -0.44 14.64
N ASN A 24 -8.07 -0.64 14.01
CA ASN A 24 -7.48 -1.97 13.78
C ASN A 24 -7.09 -2.73 15.06
N ARG A 25 -7.10 -2.05 16.23
CA ARG A 25 -6.74 -2.66 17.52
C ARG A 25 -7.94 -3.11 18.34
N CYS A 26 -9.01 -2.31 18.41
CA CYS A 26 -10.16 -2.59 19.28
C CYS A 26 -11.53 -2.44 18.58
N ALA A 27 -11.56 -2.21 17.26
CA ALA A 27 -12.77 -2.02 16.46
C ALA A 27 -13.64 -0.80 16.82
N ALA A 28 -13.26 0.03 17.81
CA ALA A 28 -13.98 1.26 18.11
C ALA A 28 -13.83 2.31 16.98
N PRO A 29 -14.82 3.21 16.78
CA PRO A 29 -14.76 4.24 15.75
C PRO A 29 -13.52 5.15 15.87
N LEU A 30 -13.02 5.59 14.72
CA LEU A 30 -11.94 6.58 14.61
C LEU A 30 -12.50 8.01 14.53
N SER A 31 -11.73 8.98 14.98
CA SER A 31 -11.99 10.41 14.72
C SER A 31 -10.71 11.14 14.33
N GLU A 32 -10.83 12.21 13.55
CA GLU A 32 -9.67 13.03 13.22
C GLU A 32 -9.20 13.84 14.44
N ARG A 33 -7.89 13.84 14.66
CA ARG A 33 -7.21 14.60 15.71
C ARG A 33 -5.96 15.26 15.15
N LEU A 34 -5.68 16.49 15.60
CA LEU A 34 -4.44 17.18 15.29
C LEU A 34 -3.31 16.58 16.13
N ILE A 35 -2.47 15.77 15.51
CA ILE A 35 -1.34 15.09 16.13
C ILE A 35 -0.10 15.52 15.35
N GLU A 36 0.96 15.98 16.02
CA GLU A 36 2.23 16.35 15.34
C GLU A 36 2.03 17.23 14.08
N GLY A 37 1.13 18.23 14.16
CA GLY A 37 0.87 19.17 13.08
C GLY A 37 0.11 18.63 11.86
N ARG A 38 -0.41 17.39 11.87
CA ARG A 38 -1.34 16.90 10.83
C ARG A 38 -2.58 16.25 11.43
N MET A 39 -3.69 16.31 10.69
CA MET A 39 -4.89 15.56 11.03
C MET A 39 -4.63 14.07 10.81
N ARG A 40 -4.83 13.26 11.84
CA ARG A 40 -4.69 11.81 11.79
C ARG A 40 -5.89 11.12 12.42
N PRO A 41 -6.28 9.93 11.94
CA PRO A 41 -7.28 9.14 12.62
C PRO A 41 -6.74 8.63 13.96
N GLN A 42 -7.47 8.90 15.04
CA GLN A 42 -7.20 8.34 16.36
C GLN A 42 -8.45 7.64 16.89
N CYS A 43 -8.23 6.49 17.53
CA CYS A 43 -9.29 5.74 18.19
C CYS A 43 -9.81 6.48 19.42
N ASN A 44 -11.14 6.60 19.51
CA ASN A 44 -11.81 7.29 20.63
C ASN A 44 -11.77 6.51 21.96
N ASP A 45 -11.45 5.23 21.91
CA ASP A 45 -11.49 4.33 23.08
C ASP A 45 -10.08 4.00 23.58
N CYS A 46 -9.26 3.33 22.76
CA CYS A 46 -7.91 2.91 23.17
C CYS A 46 -6.79 3.92 22.85
N GLY A 47 -7.13 5.06 22.25
CA GLY A 47 -6.16 6.13 21.91
C GLY A 47 -5.18 5.80 20.77
N ASN A 48 -5.28 4.61 20.16
CA ASN A 48 -4.42 4.19 19.05
C ASN A 48 -4.48 5.19 17.89
N ILE A 49 -3.31 5.61 17.41
CA ILE A 49 -3.16 6.52 16.26
C ILE A 49 -2.93 5.65 15.03
N VAL A 50 -3.76 5.84 14.00
CA VAL A 50 -3.62 5.12 12.73
C VAL A 50 -2.75 5.96 11.79
N PHE A 51 -1.61 5.40 11.41
CA PHE A 51 -0.72 5.98 10.42
C PHE A 51 -1.06 5.41 9.05
N LEU A 52 -1.35 6.31 8.10
CA LEU A 52 -1.62 5.97 6.71
C LEU A 52 -0.32 6.16 5.93
N ASP A 53 0.54 5.16 6.02
CA ASP A 53 1.84 5.17 5.35
C ASP A 53 1.68 4.69 3.89
N PRO A 54 2.45 5.25 2.94
CA PRO A 54 2.42 4.78 1.57
C PRO A 54 2.89 3.32 1.50
N LYS A 55 2.22 2.51 0.68
CA LYS A 55 2.70 1.17 0.37
C LYS A 55 3.80 1.28 -0.70
N VAL A 56 4.98 0.78 -0.37
CA VAL A 56 6.14 0.77 -1.29
C VAL A 56 5.99 -0.39 -2.28
N ALA A 57 6.31 -0.13 -3.54
CA ALA A 57 6.45 -1.13 -4.59
C ALA A 57 7.86 -1.08 -5.19
N ALA A 58 8.39 -2.24 -5.55
CA ALA A 58 9.64 -2.38 -6.28
C ALA A 58 9.34 -2.69 -7.75
N VAL A 59 10.05 -2.03 -8.66
CA VAL A 59 9.93 -2.22 -10.11
C VAL A 59 11.32 -2.53 -10.67
N ALA A 60 11.44 -3.58 -11.47
CA ALA A 60 12.70 -4.01 -12.04
C ALA A 60 12.74 -3.79 -13.55
N ILE A 61 13.77 -3.09 -14.04
CA ILE A 61 14.09 -3.03 -15.48
C ILE A 61 15.15 -4.09 -15.74
N VAL A 62 14.74 -5.19 -16.37
CA VAL A 62 15.62 -6.33 -16.66
C VAL A 62 16.04 -6.28 -18.12
N VAL A 63 17.35 -6.21 -18.35
CA VAL A 63 17.95 -6.25 -19.69
C VAL A 63 18.32 -7.69 -20.02
N ASP A 64 17.94 -8.15 -21.21
CA ASP A 64 18.31 -9.45 -21.75
C ASP A 64 18.72 -9.29 -23.23
N GLY A 65 20.01 -9.46 -23.52
CA GLY A 65 20.60 -9.13 -24.81
C GLY A 65 20.37 -7.66 -25.20
N ASP A 66 19.81 -7.44 -26.38
CA ASP A 66 19.44 -6.12 -26.90
C ASP A 66 18.02 -5.67 -26.49
N GLY A 67 17.35 -6.44 -25.62
CA GLY A 67 15.95 -6.27 -25.25
C GLY A 67 15.72 -6.01 -23.77
N LEU A 68 14.44 -5.78 -23.44
CA LEU A 68 13.94 -5.64 -22.08
C LEU A 68 12.88 -6.71 -21.79
N VAL A 69 12.90 -7.25 -20.58
CA VAL A 69 11.84 -8.15 -20.10
C VAL A 69 10.65 -7.33 -19.65
N MET A 70 9.46 -7.71 -20.13
CA MET A 70 8.19 -7.10 -19.76
C MET A 70 7.14 -8.17 -19.55
N VAL A 71 6.15 -7.88 -18.72
CA VAL A 71 5.01 -8.74 -18.44
C VAL A 71 3.74 -8.13 -19.02
N LYS A 72 2.77 -8.96 -19.42
CA LYS A 72 1.42 -8.49 -19.78
C LYS A 72 0.52 -8.59 -18.56
N ARG A 73 -0.14 -7.49 -18.23
CA ARG A 73 -1.06 -7.42 -17.08
C ARG A 73 -2.26 -8.33 -17.30
N GLY A 74 -2.51 -9.23 -16.34
CA GLY A 74 -3.65 -10.15 -16.33
C GLY A 74 -4.89 -9.64 -15.60
N VAL A 75 -4.86 -8.43 -15.03
CA VAL A 75 -5.95 -7.84 -14.24
C VAL A 75 -6.08 -6.35 -14.50
N GLU A 76 -7.27 -5.79 -14.23
CA GLU A 76 -7.48 -4.35 -14.20
C GLU A 76 -6.84 -3.70 -12.94
N PRO A 77 -6.47 -2.41 -12.99
CA PRO A 77 -6.54 -1.51 -14.14
C PRO A 77 -5.50 -1.87 -15.22
N GLU A 78 -5.77 -1.46 -16.46
CA GLU A 78 -4.86 -1.59 -17.61
C GLU A 78 -4.58 -3.04 -18.05
N TYR A 79 -5.63 -3.87 -18.05
CA TYR A 79 -5.55 -5.24 -18.53
C TYR A 79 -4.93 -5.32 -19.94
N GLY A 80 -4.05 -6.30 -20.14
CA GLY A 80 -3.42 -6.58 -21.44
C GLY A 80 -2.30 -5.62 -21.85
N LYS A 81 -2.07 -4.52 -21.12
CA LYS A 81 -0.92 -3.64 -21.34
C LYS A 81 0.38 -4.28 -20.85
N TRP A 82 1.49 -3.82 -21.43
CA TRP A 82 2.83 -4.19 -20.99
C TRP A 82 3.24 -3.39 -19.75
N ALA A 83 3.91 -4.06 -18.81
CA ALA A 83 4.51 -3.47 -17.63
C ALA A 83 5.88 -4.08 -17.37
N PHE A 84 6.71 -3.39 -16.59
CA PHE A 84 7.91 -4.01 -16.03
C PHE A 84 7.53 -4.93 -14.87
N PRO A 85 8.32 -6.00 -14.62
CA PRO A 85 8.10 -6.83 -13.45
C PRO A 85 8.13 -6.01 -12.17
N SER A 86 7.12 -6.17 -11.34
CA SER A 86 6.96 -5.31 -10.16
C SER A 86 5.99 -5.87 -9.14
N GLY A 87 6.17 -5.49 -7.90
CA GLY A 87 5.20 -5.77 -6.85
C GLY A 87 5.52 -5.08 -5.54
N TYR A 88 4.75 -5.44 -4.52
CA TYR A 88 4.81 -4.76 -3.24
C TYR A 88 5.99 -5.23 -2.39
N VAL A 89 6.63 -4.28 -1.69
CA VAL A 89 7.65 -4.62 -0.70
C VAL A 89 6.94 -5.06 0.58
N ASP A 90 7.25 -6.27 1.04
CA ASP A 90 6.67 -6.80 2.26
C ASP A 90 7.30 -6.22 3.52
N ARG A 91 6.53 -6.26 4.62
CA ARG A 91 7.00 -5.71 5.89
C ARG A 91 8.20 -6.50 6.38
N GLY A 92 9.34 -5.82 6.54
CA GLY A 92 10.60 -6.44 6.96
C GLY A 92 11.44 -6.97 5.80
N GLU A 93 10.95 -6.87 4.57
CA GLU A 93 11.71 -7.17 3.35
C GLU A 93 12.54 -5.95 2.93
N ILE A 94 13.77 -6.17 2.45
CA ILE A 94 14.56 -5.11 1.81
C ILE A 94 14.09 -4.92 0.36
N VAL A 95 14.11 -3.69 -0.14
CA VAL A 95 13.53 -3.33 -1.45
C VAL A 95 14.16 -4.13 -2.59
N GLU A 96 15.47 -4.38 -2.50
CA GLU A 96 16.25 -5.17 -3.45
C GLU A 96 15.78 -6.63 -3.50
N ALA A 97 15.47 -7.22 -2.35
CA ALA A 97 14.98 -8.59 -2.27
C ALA A 97 13.58 -8.71 -2.88
N ALA A 98 12.71 -7.72 -2.62
CA ALA A 98 11.39 -7.65 -3.23
C ALA A 98 11.51 -7.59 -4.77
N ALA A 99 12.37 -6.73 -5.31
CA ALA A 99 12.57 -6.63 -6.76
C ALA A 99 13.01 -7.97 -7.39
N VAL A 100 13.95 -8.68 -6.76
CA VAL A 100 14.41 -10.00 -7.24
C VAL A 100 13.30 -11.05 -7.15
N ARG A 101 12.56 -11.07 -6.04
CA ARG A 101 11.43 -11.99 -5.82
C ARG A 101 10.34 -11.77 -6.86
N GLU A 102 9.91 -10.53 -7.08
CA GLU A 102 8.84 -10.19 -8.03
C GLU A 102 9.23 -10.55 -9.47
N VAL A 103 10.49 -10.28 -9.87
CA VAL A 103 11.00 -10.74 -11.18
C VAL A 103 10.90 -12.26 -11.30
N LYS A 104 11.29 -13.00 -10.26
CA LYS A 104 11.25 -14.46 -10.27
C LYS A 104 9.81 -14.98 -10.35
N GLU A 105 8.89 -14.42 -9.59
CA GLU A 105 7.49 -14.83 -9.54
C GLU A 105 6.76 -14.58 -10.87
N GLU A 106 6.96 -13.41 -11.48
CA GLU A 106 6.23 -13.03 -12.69
C GLU A 106 6.86 -13.55 -13.99
N THR A 107 8.18 -13.77 -14.02
CA THR A 107 8.92 -14.13 -15.25
C THR A 107 9.64 -15.47 -15.18
N GLY A 108 9.86 -16.02 -13.99
CA GLY A 108 10.66 -17.22 -13.76
C GLY A 108 12.19 -17.01 -13.82
N LEU A 109 12.65 -15.79 -14.13
CA LEU A 109 14.07 -15.47 -14.29
C LEU A 109 14.77 -15.28 -12.94
N ASP A 110 16.03 -15.72 -12.86
CA ASP A 110 16.94 -15.37 -11.77
C ASP A 110 17.78 -14.17 -12.21
N VAL A 111 17.81 -13.11 -11.40
CA VAL A 111 18.46 -11.84 -11.74
C VAL A 111 19.40 -11.35 -10.65
N VAL A 112 20.37 -10.53 -11.04
CA VAL A 112 21.24 -9.78 -10.13
C VAL A 112 21.00 -8.29 -10.40
N LEU A 113 20.75 -7.53 -9.34
CA LEU A 113 20.54 -6.09 -9.44
C LEU A 113 21.87 -5.37 -9.64
N ASP A 114 21.90 -4.45 -10.61
CA ASP A 114 23.06 -3.60 -10.90
C ASP A 114 23.03 -2.32 -10.08
N ARG A 115 21.98 -1.50 -10.24
CA ARG A 115 21.87 -0.19 -9.59
C ARG A 115 20.42 0.28 -9.44
N LEU A 116 20.20 1.20 -8.51
CA LEU A 116 18.95 1.94 -8.40
C LEU A 116 18.87 3.01 -9.50
N ILE A 117 17.76 3.04 -10.23
CA ILE A 117 17.50 4.06 -11.27
C ILE A 117 16.82 5.29 -10.68
N GLY A 118 15.87 5.10 -9.75
CA GLY A 118 15.15 6.20 -9.13
C GLY A 118 14.13 5.76 -8.08
N VAL A 119 13.60 6.74 -7.35
CA VAL A 119 12.46 6.62 -6.44
C VAL A 119 11.42 7.62 -6.93
N TYR A 120 10.18 7.18 -7.06
CA TYR A 120 9.08 7.93 -7.66
C TYR A 120 7.92 8.09 -6.68
#